data_AF-A0A1H0PXV2-F1
#
_entry.id   AF-A0A1H0PXV2-F1
#
_cell.length_a   1.000
_cell.length_b   1.000
_cell.length_c   1.000
_cell.angle_alpha   90.00
_cell.angle_beta   90.00
_cell.angle_gamma   90.00
#
_symmetry.space_group_name_H-M   'P 1'
#
loop_
_entity.id
_entity.type
_entity.pdbx_description
1 polymer ?
#
loop_
_entity_poly.entity_id
_entity_poly.type
_entity_poly.pdbx_seq_one_letter_code
_entity_poly.pdbx_strand_id
1 'polypeptide(L)'
;MLAPSPCLDCPDLAVKRGRCAAHQIAPWFGSTRKARLPADWSTRRLIVLNRDHGICWICGQPGADEVDHKVPNDDDNLANLAPIHQNIAPHCHRAKSSAEGNAARRGNRARPRH
;
A
#
# COMPACT_ATOMS: atom_id res chain seq x y z
N MET A 1 26.26 11.93 -26.91
CA MET A 1 25.67 11.81 -25.56
C MET A 1 24.76 13.02 -25.38
N LEU A 2 23.46 12.85 -25.09
CA LEU A 2 22.61 14.01 -24.80
C LEU A 2 23.04 14.61 -23.46
N ALA A 3 23.18 15.94 -23.42
CA ALA A 3 23.38 16.64 -22.16
C ALA A 3 22.18 16.39 -21.24
N PRO A 4 22.40 16.13 -19.93
CA PRO A 4 21.31 15.99 -18.98
C PRO A 4 20.48 17.28 -18.94
N SER A 5 19.16 17.14 -18.97
CA SER A 5 18.24 18.28 -18.91
C SER A 5 18.34 18.97 -17.55
N PRO A 6 18.16 20.30 -17.48
CA PRO A 6 18.05 21.00 -16.20
C PRO A 6 16.82 20.52 -15.40
N CYS A 7 16.87 20.72 -14.10
CA CYS A 7 15.74 20.50 -13.20
C CYS A 7 14.62 21.49 -13.52
N LEU A 8 13.37 21.05 -13.38
CA LEU A 8 12.20 21.90 -13.59
C LEU A 8 12.08 23.05 -12.58
N ASP A 9 12.67 22.88 -11.40
CA ASP A 9 12.51 23.79 -10.25
C ASP A 9 13.81 24.55 -9.88
N CYS A 10 14.96 24.25 -10.51
CA CYS A 10 16.25 24.90 -10.23
C CYS A 10 17.27 24.69 -11.38
N PRO A 11 18.42 25.39 -11.39
CA PRO A 11 19.40 25.26 -12.48
C PRO A 11 20.25 23.98 -12.43
N ASP A 12 20.15 23.15 -11.37
CA ASP A 12 20.89 21.90 -11.27
C ASP A 12 20.42 20.87 -12.31
N LEU A 13 21.27 19.87 -12.57
CA LEU A 13 20.95 18.79 -13.51
C LEU A 13 19.90 17.83 -12.97
N ALA A 14 18.94 17.45 -13.83
CA ALA A 14 17.92 16.48 -13.49
C ALA A 14 18.51 15.07 -13.37
N VAL A 15 18.11 14.35 -12.31
CA VAL A 15 18.51 12.96 -12.08
C VAL A 15 17.38 11.99 -12.42
N LYS A 16 16.12 12.39 -12.17
CA LYS A 16 14.94 11.55 -12.38
C LYS A 16 13.69 12.40 -12.54
N ARG A 17 12.82 12.02 -13.49
CA ARG A 17 11.52 12.68 -13.74
C ARG A 17 11.65 14.20 -13.93
N GLY A 18 12.73 14.66 -14.57
CA GLY A 18 12.96 16.09 -14.81
C GLY A 18 13.34 16.91 -13.56
N ARG A 19 13.64 16.28 -12.41
CA ARG A 19 14.05 17.01 -11.20
C ARG A 19 15.43 16.57 -10.71
N CYS A 20 16.16 17.47 -10.06
CA CYS A 20 17.41 17.16 -9.36
C CYS A 20 17.13 16.32 -8.09
N ALA A 21 18.18 15.85 -7.41
CA ALA A 21 18.04 15.05 -6.20
C ALA A 21 17.31 15.80 -5.06
N ALA A 22 17.62 17.09 -4.88
CA ALA A 22 17.02 17.93 -3.84
C ALA A 22 15.51 18.18 -4.07
N HIS A 23 15.07 18.23 -5.33
CA HIS A 23 13.67 18.42 -5.70
C HIS A 23 12.91 17.11 -5.96
N GLN A 24 13.47 15.95 -5.61
CA GLN A 24 12.71 14.70 -5.67
C GLN A 24 11.63 14.70 -4.59
N ILE A 25 10.38 14.47 -5.00
CA ILE A 25 9.27 14.25 -4.08
C ILE A 25 9.26 12.78 -3.69
N ALA A 26 9.19 12.51 -2.37
CA ALA A 26 9.05 11.16 -1.88
C ALA A 26 7.79 10.50 -2.46
N PRO A 27 7.82 9.21 -2.85
CA PRO A 27 6.69 8.54 -3.51
C PRO A 27 5.35 8.60 -2.76
N TRP A 28 5.38 8.83 -1.44
CA TRP A 28 4.23 8.88 -0.55
C TRP A 28 3.93 10.29 0.00
N PHE A 29 4.67 11.30 -0.46
CA PHE A 29 4.45 12.68 -0.04
C PHE A 29 3.03 13.13 -0.39
N GLY A 30 2.28 13.64 0.59
CA GLY A 30 0.88 14.03 0.45
C GLY A 30 -0.15 12.88 0.57
N SER A 31 0.27 11.64 0.83
CA SER A 31 -0.66 10.52 1.01
C SER A 31 -1.49 10.66 2.30
N THR A 32 -2.81 10.83 2.16
CA THR A 32 -3.75 10.90 3.30
C THR A 32 -4.21 9.53 3.82
N ARG A 33 -3.74 8.41 3.22
CA ARG A 33 -4.22 7.05 3.55
C ARG A 33 -4.18 6.73 5.06
N LYS A 34 -3.09 7.06 5.74
CA LYS A 34 -2.97 6.82 7.19
C LYS A 34 -3.96 7.66 8.01
N ALA A 35 -4.28 8.87 7.55
CA ALA A 35 -5.25 9.75 8.21
C ALA A 35 -6.70 9.34 7.98
N ARG A 36 -6.98 8.48 6.99
CA ARG A 36 -8.33 7.94 6.74
C ARG A 36 -8.67 6.73 7.59
N LEU A 37 -7.69 6.14 8.27
CA LEU A 37 -7.96 5.04 9.19
C LEU A 37 -8.86 5.53 10.33
N PRO A 38 -9.83 4.71 10.77
CA PRO A 38 -10.67 5.05 11.90
C PRO A 38 -9.84 5.21 13.19
N ALA A 39 -10.31 6.06 14.10
CA ALA A 39 -9.64 6.29 15.38
C ALA A 39 -9.49 5.00 16.22
N ASP A 40 -10.41 4.05 16.07
CA ASP A 40 -10.47 2.77 16.78
C ASP A 40 -9.85 1.59 15.99
N TRP A 41 -8.93 1.88 15.06
CA TRP A 41 -8.21 0.85 14.28
C TRP A 41 -7.51 -0.20 15.17
N SER A 42 -6.87 0.22 16.26
CA SER A 42 -6.20 -0.69 17.21
C SER A 42 -7.18 -1.68 17.83
N THR A 43 -8.38 -1.22 18.21
CA THR A 43 -9.46 -2.05 18.74
C THR A 43 -9.97 -3.04 17.69
N ARG A 44 -10.25 -2.57 16.47
CA ARG A 44 -10.69 -3.46 15.36
C ARG A 44 -9.67 -4.55 15.08
N ARG A 45 -8.37 -4.20 15.07
CA ARG A 45 -7.29 -5.16 14.85
C ARG A 45 -7.30 -6.29 15.89
N LEU A 46 -7.43 -5.94 17.17
CA LEU A 46 -7.53 -6.94 18.25
C LEU A 46 -8.78 -7.82 18.12
N ILE A 47 -9.94 -7.21 17.80
CA ILE A 47 -11.19 -7.95 17.60
C ILE A 47 -11.04 -8.98 16.48
N VAL A 48 -10.49 -8.58 15.34
CA VAL A 48 -10.33 -9.47 14.17
C VAL A 48 -9.33 -10.58 14.44
N LEU A 49 -8.17 -10.27 15.04
CA LEU A 49 -7.18 -11.29 15.42
C LEU A 49 -7.78 -12.31 16.40
N ASN A 50 -8.56 -11.85 17.37
CA ASN A 50 -9.21 -12.73 18.34
C ASN A 50 -10.35 -13.56 17.70
N ARG A 51 -11.22 -12.94 16.90
CA ARG A 51 -12.34 -13.60 16.21
C ARG A 51 -11.87 -14.76 15.34
N ASP A 52 -10.80 -14.54 14.59
CA ASP A 52 -10.29 -15.49 13.59
C ASP A 52 -9.09 -16.31 14.12
N HIS A 53 -8.88 -16.30 15.44
CA HIS A 53 -7.84 -17.07 16.16
C HIS A 53 -6.41 -16.83 15.62
N GLY A 54 -6.14 -15.64 15.08
CA GLY A 54 -4.87 -15.31 14.45
C GLY A 54 -4.50 -16.21 13.26
N ILE A 55 -5.49 -16.85 12.63
CA ILE A 55 -5.29 -17.68 11.43
C ILE A 55 -5.28 -16.78 10.21
N CYS A 56 -4.19 -16.84 9.45
CA CYS A 56 -4.04 -16.08 8.22
C CYS A 56 -5.10 -16.50 7.18
N TRP A 57 -5.88 -15.56 6.67
CA TRP A 57 -6.97 -15.87 5.73
C TRP A 57 -6.50 -16.28 4.33
N ILE A 58 -5.25 -15.98 3.98
CA ILE A 58 -4.65 -16.32 2.69
C ILE A 58 -4.09 -17.75 2.70
N CYS A 59 -3.28 -18.11 3.70
CA CYS A 59 -2.58 -19.39 3.74
C CYS A 59 -3.14 -20.40 4.74
N GLY A 60 -4.08 -20.00 5.60
CA GLY A 60 -4.70 -20.84 6.62
C GLY A 60 -3.79 -21.21 7.80
N GLN A 61 -2.58 -20.64 7.90
CA GLN A 61 -1.65 -20.93 8.98
C GLN A 61 -1.79 -19.95 10.15
N PRO A 62 -1.55 -20.39 11.40
CA PRO A 62 -1.61 -19.52 12.57
C PRO A 62 -0.48 -18.48 12.58
N GLY A 63 -0.58 -17.54 13.53
CA GLY A 63 0.46 -16.54 13.78
C GLY A 63 0.38 -15.32 12.87
N ALA A 64 -0.80 -14.98 12.36
CA ALA A 64 -1.00 -13.71 11.68
C ALA A 64 -0.65 -12.53 12.60
N ASP A 65 0.23 -11.65 12.14
CA ASP A 65 0.73 -10.49 12.89
C ASP A 65 0.10 -9.17 12.45
N GLU A 66 -0.82 -9.18 11.49
CA GLU A 66 -1.49 -7.99 11.00
C GLU A 66 -2.94 -8.28 10.58
N VAL A 67 -3.72 -7.22 10.34
CA VAL A 67 -5.06 -7.28 9.76
C VAL A 67 -5.09 -6.50 8.46
N ASP A 68 -5.72 -7.08 7.45
CA ASP A 68 -5.85 -6.50 6.11
C ASP A 68 -7.30 -6.60 5.60
N HIS A 69 -7.63 -5.74 4.65
CA HIS A 69 -8.91 -5.74 3.97
C HIS A 69 -8.97 -6.89 2.95
N LYS A 70 -9.98 -7.76 3.06
CA LYS A 70 -10.27 -8.85 2.12
C LYS A 70 -10.55 -8.30 0.72
N VAL A 71 -11.38 -7.26 0.66
CA VAL A 71 -11.67 -6.50 -0.55
C VAL A 71 -10.93 -5.16 -0.47
N PRO A 72 -10.07 -4.80 -1.43
CA PRO A 72 -9.29 -3.57 -1.39
C PRO A 72 -10.18 -2.35 -1.64
N ASN A 73 -10.55 -1.66 -0.56
CA ASN A 73 -11.32 -0.42 -0.52
C ASN A 73 -11.05 0.30 0.83
N ASP A 74 -11.76 1.41 1.08
CA ASP A 74 -11.70 2.12 2.37
C ASP A 74 -12.84 1.66 3.32
N ASP A 75 -13.33 0.40 3.19
CA ASP A 75 -14.37 -0.17 4.08
C ASP A 75 -13.73 -0.91 5.26
N ASP A 76 -13.65 -0.22 6.40
CA ASP A 76 -13.09 -0.72 7.66
C ASP A 76 -14.07 -1.54 8.52
N ASN A 77 -15.19 -1.98 7.96
CA ASN A 77 -16.11 -2.88 8.66
C ASN A 77 -15.42 -4.21 8.99
N LEU A 78 -15.69 -4.73 10.19
CA LEU A 78 -15.07 -5.98 10.67
C LEU A 78 -15.26 -7.17 9.71
N ALA A 79 -16.34 -7.19 8.92
CA ALA A 79 -16.61 -8.23 7.93
C ALA A 79 -15.57 -8.26 6.78
N ASN A 80 -15.07 -7.08 6.39
CA ASN A 80 -14.06 -6.91 5.36
C ASN A 80 -12.63 -7.08 5.89
N LEU A 81 -12.44 -7.12 7.21
CA LEU A 81 -11.12 -7.30 7.82
C LEU A 81 -10.83 -8.77 8.12
N ALA A 82 -9.57 -9.21 7.91
CA ALA A 82 -9.10 -10.53 8.30
C ALA A 82 -7.60 -10.55 8.67
N PRO A 83 -7.17 -11.49 9.54
CA PRO A 83 -5.77 -11.65 9.90
C PRO A 83 -4.90 -12.08 8.72
N ILE A 84 -3.70 -11.51 8.61
CA ILE A 84 -2.74 -11.85 7.58
C ILE A 84 -1.31 -11.77 8.11
N HIS A 85 -0.40 -12.56 7.53
CA HIS A 85 1.03 -12.44 7.81
C HIS A 85 1.65 -11.24 7.09
N GLN A 86 2.22 -10.31 7.85
CA GLN A 86 2.94 -9.14 7.34
C GLN A 86 4.46 -9.31 7.51
N ASN A 87 4.92 -9.53 8.74
CA ASN A 87 6.35 -9.63 9.06
C ASN A 87 6.81 -11.07 9.29
N ILE A 88 5.88 -12.02 9.31
CA ILE A 88 6.17 -13.44 9.46
C ILE A 88 6.03 -14.11 8.08
N ALA A 89 6.86 -15.13 7.81
CA ALA A 89 6.73 -15.93 6.60
C ALA A 89 5.34 -16.61 6.56
N PRO A 90 4.68 -16.66 5.39
CA PRO A 90 5.20 -16.37 4.06
C PRO A 90 4.98 -14.92 3.58
N HIS A 91 4.71 -13.97 4.48
CA HIS A 91 4.46 -12.55 4.15
C HIS A 91 3.29 -12.33 3.18
N CYS A 92 2.20 -13.06 3.39
CA CYS A 92 0.99 -13.02 2.56
C CYS A 92 0.51 -11.60 2.23
N HIS A 93 0.58 -10.67 3.19
CA HIS A 93 0.13 -9.31 2.99
C HIS A 93 0.94 -8.56 1.94
N ARG A 94 2.27 -8.75 1.92
CA ARG A 94 3.15 -8.13 0.91
C ARG A 94 2.86 -8.68 -0.48
N ALA A 95 2.60 -9.98 -0.59
CA ALA A 95 2.22 -10.63 -1.84
C ALA A 95 0.88 -10.10 -2.37
N LYS A 96 -0.15 -10.04 -1.50
CA LYS A 96 -1.46 -9.47 -1.83
C LYS A 96 -1.36 -8.00 -2.26
N SER A 97 -0.74 -7.15 -1.43
CA SER A 97 -0.54 -5.72 -1.73
C SER A 97 0.15 -5.49 -3.09
N SER A 98 1.15 -6.31 -3.42
CA SER A 98 1.84 -6.25 -4.72
C SER A 98 0.91 -6.62 -5.88
N ALA A 99 0.13 -7.69 -5.74
CA ALA A 99 -0.83 -8.12 -6.74
C ALA A 99 -1.91 -7.05 -6.99
N GLU A 100 -2.45 -6.45 -5.94
CA GLU A 100 -3.45 -5.38 -6.02
C GLU A 100 -2.89 -4.11 -6.67
N GLY A 101 -1.68 -3.69 -6.29
CA GLY A 101 -1.00 -2.57 -6.92
C GLY A 101 -0.76 -2.79 -8.42
N ASN A 102 -0.45 -4.03 -8.82
CA ASN A 102 -0.30 -4.38 -10.23
C ASN A 102 -1.64 -4.40 -10.97
N ALA A 103 -2.70 -4.92 -10.34
CA ALA A 103 -4.05 -4.90 -10.90
C ALA A 103 -4.56 -3.46 -11.13
N ALA A 104 -4.40 -2.57 -10.14
CA ALA A 104 -4.79 -1.17 -10.25
C ALA A 104 -4.06 -0.45 -11.39
N ARG A 105 -2.75 -0.72 -11.58
CA ARG A 105 -1.97 -0.18 -12.69
C ARG A 105 -2.47 -0.68 -14.05
N ARG A 106 -2.84 -1.96 -14.16
CA ARG A 106 -3.41 -2.53 -15.39
C ARG A 106 -4.76 -1.90 -15.70
N GLY A 107 -5.64 -1.75 -14.71
CA GLY A 107 -6.94 -1.07 -14.86
C GLY A 107 -6.80 0.38 -15.33
N ASN A 108 -5.86 1.14 -14.77
CA ASN A 108 -5.60 2.52 -15.18
C ASN A 108 -5.01 2.65 -16.59
N ARG A 109 -4.26 1.66 -17.08
CA ARG A 109 -3.75 1.66 -18.47
C ARG A 109 -4.84 1.36 -19.49
N ALA A 110 -5.86 0.60 -19.11
CA ALA A 110 -6.97 0.23 -19.98
C ALA A 110 -8.04 1.34 -20.12
N ARG A 111 -8.06 2.33 -19.21
CA ARG A 111 -8.97 3.48 -19.33
C ARG A 111 -8.41 4.47 -20.37
N PRO A 112 -9.15 4.81 -21.44
CA PRO A 112 -8.74 5.85 -22.37
C PRO A 112 -8.64 7.17 -21.60
N ARG A 113 -7.53 7.88 -21.80
CA ARG A 113 -7.30 9.21 -21.25
C ARG A 113 -8.18 10.16 -22.08
N HIS A 114 -9.30 10.59 -21.50
CA HIS A 114 -10.19 11.61 -22.06
C HIS A 114 -9.68 12.99 -21.67
#